data_AF-A0A7Y2UA31-F1
#
_entry.id   AF-A0A7Y2UA31-F1
#
_cell.length_a   1.000
_cell.length_b   1.000
_cell.length_c   1.000
_cell.angle_alpha   90.00
_cell.angle_beta   90.00
_cell.angle_gamma   90.00
#
_symmetry.space_group_name_H-M   'P 1'
#
loop_
_entity.id
_entity.type
_entity.pdbx_description
1 polymer ?
#
loop_
_entity_poly.entity_id
_entity_poly.type
_entity_poly.pdbx_seq_one_letter_code
_entity_poly.pdbx_strand_id
1 'polypeptide(L)'
;MATTILQEDLIDSVADALQYISYYHPLDFIKALDEAYQKEANPAARDAMAQILINSRMCAMGHRPICQDTGIVTVFLNVGMNIKWQGDMSVTEMINEGVRRAYMNPDNKLRASILDDPDGARSNTGDNTPCVIHYQLVPGDELEIHVAAKGGGSEAKSKFAMLNPSDSLVDWVLKMVPTMGAGWCPPGILGIGVGGTAEKAMLMAKEALLEPIDIQELRQRGASSRAEELRLELFDKINALGIGAQGLGGLTTVLDVKVKDFPTHAANKAVALIPNCAATRHVHFT
;
A
#
# COMPACT_ATOMS: atom_id res chain seq x y z
N MET A 1 9.10 -19.94 23.75
CA MET A 1 10.54 -20.20 23.96
C MET A 1 11.27 -18.95 23.46
N ALA A 2 12.58 -18.88 23.29
CA ALA A 2 13.17 -17.74 22.58
C ALA A 2 13.42 -18.16 21.12
N THR A 3 12.72 -17.56 20.17
CA THR A 3 12.94 -17.80 18.74
C THR A 3 14.21 -17.07 18.31
N THR A 4 15.09 -17.77 17.59
CA THR A 4 16.32 -17.18 17.06
C THR A 4 16.14 -16.91 15.58
N ILE A 5 16.26 -15.66 15.17
CA ILE A 5 16.21 -15.24 13.77
C ILE A 5 17.64 -15.11 13.26
N LEU A 6 17.97 -15.86 12.21
CA LEU A 6 19.28 -15.78 11.55
C LEU A 6 19.31 -14.57 10.62
N GLN A 7 20.48 -13.96 10.50
CA GLN A 7 20.69 -12.81 9.64
C GLN A 7 20.32 -13.06 8.17
N GLU A 8 20.79 -14.18 7.59
CA GLU A 8 20.49 -14.51 6.20
C GLU A 8 19.00 -14.84 6.00
N ASP A 9 18.32 -15.46 6.97
CA ASP A 9 16.89 -15.76 6.86
C ASP A 9 16.07 -14.48 6.66
N LEU A 10 16.38 -13.40 7.39
CA LEU A 10 15.71 -12.12 7.23
C LEU A 10 16.04 -11.47 5.88
N ILE A 11 17.32 -11.46 5.50
CA ILE A 11 17.79 -10.84 4.26
C ILE A 11 17.13 -11.51 3.05
N ASP A 12 17.18 -12.84 2.99
CA ASP A 12 16.64 -13.63 1.88
C ASP A 12 15.11 -13.53 1.84
N SER A 13 14.43 -13.57 3.00
CA SER A 13 12.97 -13.40 3.05
C SER A 13 12.51 -12.03 2.52
N VAL A 14 13.23 -10.95 2.85
CA VAL A 14 12.94 -9.61 2.30
C VAL A 14 13.22 -9.56 0.80
N ALA A 15 14.31 -10.18 0.35
CA ALA A 15 14.68 -10.20 -1.06
C ALA A 15 13.64 -10.95 -1.91
N ASP A 16 13.26 -12.14 -1.47
CA ASP A 16 12.26 -12.99 -2.11
C ASP A 16 10.87 -12.36 -2.08
N ALA A 17 10.48 -11.74 -0.97
CA ALA A 17 9.23 -10.99 -0.86
C ALA A 17 9.14 -9.87 -1.91
N LEU A 18 10.21 -9.08 -2.08
CA LEU A 18 10.24 -7.98 -3.06
C LEU A 18 10.22 -8.48 -4.50
N GLN A 19 10.90 -9.60 -4.78
CA GLN A 19 10.86 -10.26 -6.07
C GLN A 19 9.45 -10.77 -6.37
N TYR A 20 8.83 -11.48 -5.43
CA TYR A 20 7.48 -12.01 -5.54
C TYR A 20 6.45 -10.92 -5.86
N ILE A 21 6.41 -9.85 -5.05
CA ILE A 21 5.44 -8.75 -5.26
C ILE A 21 5.77 -7.90 -6.48
N SER A 22 6.94 -8.06 -7.11
CA SER A 22 7.25 -7.32 -8.32
C SER A 22 6.39 -7.76 -9.50
N TYR A 23 6.06 -9.06 -9.58
CA TYR A 23 5.35 -9.65 -10.73
C TYR A 23 4.05 -10.40 -10.39
N TYR A 24 3.74 -10.62 -9.11
CA TYR A 24 2.43 -11.13 -8.67
C TYR A 24 1.58 -10.05 -8.01
N HIS A 25 0.35 -9.86 -8.51
CA HIS A 25 -0.68 -9.17 -7.76
C HIS A 25 -1.29 -10.10 -6.70
N PRO A 26 -1.74 -9.55 -5.56
CA PRO A 26 -2.61 -10.26 -4.63
C PRO A 26 -3.89 -10.79 -5.30
N LEU A 27 -4.35 -11.96 -4.86
CA LEU A 27 -5.51 -12.64 -5.47
C LEU A 27 -6.81 -11.85 -5.30
N ASP A 28 -7.00 -11.24 -4.14
CA ASP A 28 -8.10 -10.33 -3.81
C ASP A 28 -8.14 -9.11 -4.73
N PHE A 29 -6.99 -8.52 -5.09
CA PHE A 29 -6.91 -7.46 -6.10
C PHE A 29 -7.40 -7.93 -7.47
N ILE A 30 -6.95 -9.10 -7.92
CA ILE A 30 -7.37 -9.66 -9.22
C ILE A 30 -8.85 -9.96 -9.26
N LYS A 31 -9.41 -10.56 -8.19
CA LYS A 31 -10.85 -10.83 -8.09
C LYS A 31 -11.67 -9.54 -8.09
N ALA A 32 -11.29 -8.56 -7.28
CA ALA A 32 -12.00 -7.28 -7.21
C ALA A 32 -11.95 -6.52 -8.55
N LEU A 33 -10.81 -6.54 -9.24
CA LEU A 33 -10.65 -5.91 -10.54
C LEU A 33 -11.43 -6.62 -11.65
N ASP A 34 -11.45 -7.96 -11.66
CA ASP A 34 -12.28 -8.73 -12.62
C ASP A 34 -13.76 -8.44 -12.38
N GLU A 35 -14.24 -8.45 -11.14
CA GLU A 35 -15.63 -8.09 -10.83
C GLU A 35 -15.99 -6.68 -11.31
N ALA A 36 -15.08 -5.71 -11.15
CA ALA A 36 -15.27 -4.35 -11.66
C ALA A 36 -15.29 -4.34 -13.20
N TYR A 37 -14.37 -5.06 -13.85
CA TYR A 37 -14.31 -5.21 -15.30
C TYR A 37 -15.59 -5.81 -15.90
N GLN A 38 -16.19 -6.82 -15.26
CA GLN A 38 -17.44 -7.44 -15.73
C GLN A 38 -18.65 -6.50 -15.64
N LYS A 39 -18.63 -5.56 -14.69
CA LYS A 39 -19.73 -4.61 -14.44
C LYS A 39 -19.59 -3.31 -15.23
N GLU A 40 -18.37 -2.97 -15.68
CA GLU A 40 -18.09 -1.68 -16.31
C GLU A 40 -18.80 -1.50 -17.65
N ALA A 41 -19.49 -0.37 -17.77
CA ALA A 41 -20.28 0.00 -18.93
C ALA A 41 -19.51 0.93 -19.88
N ASN A 42 -18.58 1.74 -19.36
CA ASN A 42 -17.75 2.63 -20.17
C ASN A 42 -16.67 1.81 -20.91
N PRO A 43 -16.65 1.78 -22.26
CA PRO A 43 -15.69 0.97 -23.01
C PRO A 43 -14.23 1.32 -22.71
N ALA A 44 -13.89 2.60 -22.56
CA ALA A 44 -12.52 3.02 -22.30
C ALA A 44 -12.04 2.60 -20.90
N ALA A 45 -12.91 2.72 -19.90
CA ALA A 45 -12.62 2.26 -18.54
C ALA A 45 -12.49 0.73 -18.46
N ARG A 46 -13.36 0.02 -19.17
CA ARG A 46 -13.35 -1.43 -19.27
C ARG A 46 -12.06 -1.93 -19.95
N ASP A 47 -11.64 -1.29 -21.03
CA ASP A 47 -10.38 -1.60 -21.73
C ASP A 47 -9.16 -1.32 -20.84
N ALA A 48 -9.17 -0.23 -20.07
CA ALA A 48 -8.11 0.06 -19.11
C ALA A 48 -7.98 -1.02 -18.03
N MET A 49 -9.11 -1.54 -17.49
CA MET A 49 -9.08 -2.65 -16.54
C MET A 49 -8.62 -3.96 -17.20
N ALA A 50 -9.04 -4.24 -18.43
CA ALA A 50 -8.56 -5.40 -19.19
C ALA A 50 -7.04 -5.36 -19.39
N GLN A 51 -6.47 -4.19 -19.69
CA GLN A 51 -5.02 -4.02 -19.81
C GLN A 51 -4.29 -4.35 -18.50
N ILE A 52 -4.82 -3.94 -17.35
CA ILE A 52 -4.23 -4.27 -16.04
C ILE A 52 -4.27 -5.78 -15.80
N LEU A 53 -5.39 -6.45 -16.08
CA LEU A 53 -5.54 -7.91 -15.92
C LEU A 53 -4.60 -8.69 -16.85
N ILE A 54 -4.51 -8.29 -18.13
CA ILE A 54 -3.61 -8.89 -19.12
C ILE A 54 -2.16 -8.69 -18.69
N ASN A 55 -1.79 -7.48 -18.28
CA ASN A 55 -0.45 -7.17 -17.78
C ASN A 55 -0.11 -8.04 -16.57
N SER A 56 -1.02 -8.16 -15.60
CA SER A 56 -0.82 -9.03 -14.44
C SER A 56 -0.52 -10.47 -14.83
N ARG A 57 -1.25 -11.03 -15.81
CA ARG A 57 -1.00 -12.39 -16.30
C ARG A 57 0.37 -12.49 -16.98
N MET A 58 0.72 -11.53 -17.82
CA MET A 58 2.01 -11.51 -18.54
C MET A 58 3.19 -11.39 -17.57
N CYS A 59 3.08 -10.56 -16.54
CA CYS A 59 4.08 -10.39 -15.49
C CYS A 59 4.28 -11.67 -14.70
N ALA A 60 3.20 -12.31 -14.24
CA ALA A 60 3.24 -13.59 -13.53
C ALA A 60 3.92 -14.70 -14.36
N MET A 61 3.58 -14.80 -15.65
CA MET A 61 4.17 -15.83 -16.53
C MET A 61 5.62 -15.53 -16.94
N GLY A 62 5.96 -14.25 -17.09
CA GLY A 62 7.25 -13.80 -17.60
C GLY A 62 8.26 -13.42 -16.52
N HIS A 63 7.88 -13.47 -15.23
CA HIS A 63 8.63 -12.93 -14.10
C HIS A 63 9.17 -11.52 -14.39
N ARG A 64 8.28 -10.62 -14.84
CA ARG A 64 8.61 -9.23 -15.14
C ARG A 64 7.81 -8.27 -14.27
N PRO A 65 8.39 -7.12 -13.85
CA PRO A 65 7.69 -6.21 -12.97
C PRO A 65 6.37 -5.72 -13.57
N ILE A 66 5.32 -5.70 -12.74
CA ILE A 66 3.97 -5.21 -13.07
C ILE A 66 3.98 -3.76 -13.54
N CYS A 67 4.91 -2.96 -13.02
CA CYS A 67 5.03 -1.54 -13.32
C CYS A 67 6.51 -1.18 -13.52
N GLN A 68 6.77 -0.25 -14.43
CA GLN A 68 8.09 0.34 -14.62
C GLN A 68 8.60 1.04 -13.36
N ASP A 69 7.68 1.54 -12.54
CA ASP A 69 8.00 2.08 -11.22
C ASP A 69 7.96 0.97 -10.16
N THR A 70 9.11 0.35 -9.95
CA THR A 70 9.23 -0.72 -8.97
C THR A 70 9.10 -0.22 -7.52
N GLY A 71 9.09 1.10 -7.30
CA GLY A 71 8.60 1.74 -6.08
C GLY A 71 9.64 1.95 -4.98
N ILE A 72 9.29 2.76 -4.00
CA ILE A 72 10.01 2.86 -2.72
C ILE A 72 9.57 1.69 -1.83
N VAL A 73 10.54 1.03 -1.20
CA VAL A 73 10.25 -0.06 -0.27
C VAL A 73 9.86 0.51 1.08
N THR A 74 8.75 0.03 1.64
CA THR A 74 8.33 0.28 3.01
C THR A 74 8.15 -1.05 3.73
N VAL A 75 8.72 -1.18 4.92
CA VAL A 75 8.66 -2.39 5.73
C VAL A 75 8.07 -2.07 7.09
N PHE A 76 7.08 -2.85 7.51
CA PHE A 76 6.52 -2.80 8.86
C PHE A 76 6.88 -4.09 9.59
N LEU A 77 7.46 -3.98 10.78
CA LEU A 77 7.85 -5.11 11.60
C LEU A 77 7.13 -5.09 12.93
N ASN A 78 6.47 -6.20 13.27
CA ASN A 78 6.11 -6.52 14.65
C ASN A 78 7.17 -7.48 15.19
N VAL A 79 8.01 -6.98 16.10
CA VAL A 79 9.12 -7.73 16.69
C VAL A 79 8.69 -8.25 18.04
N GLY A 80 8.51 -9.57 18.15
CA GLY A 80 8.30 -10.27 19.40
C GLY A 80 9.40 -9.99 20.43
N MET A 81 9.00 -9.61 21.65
CA MET A 81 9.93 -9.29 22.74
C MET A 81 10.83 -10.46 23.16
N ASN A 82 10.50 -11.70 22.78
CA ASN A 82 11.28 -12.89 23.09
C ASN A 82 12.12 -13.40 21.90
N ILE A 83 12.32 -12.59 20.86
CA ILE A 83 13.24 -12.90 19.75
C ILE A 83 14.70 -12.68 20.16
N LYS A 84 15.58 -13.52 19.63
CA LYS A 84 17.02 -13.31 19.59
C LYS A 84 17.49 -13.19 18.15
N TRP A 85 18.42 -12.29 17.90
CA TRP A 85 19.05 -12.12 16.60
C TRP A 85 20.41 -12.82 16.59
N GLN A 86 20.68 -13.60 15.54
CA GLN A 86 21.97 -14.24 15.31
C GLN A 86 22.61 -13.67 14.04
N GLY A 87 23.57 -12.78 14.24
CA GLY A 87 24.27 -12.03 13.19
C GLY A 87 25.05 -10.86 13.77
N ASP A 88 25.75 -10.11 12.93
CA ASP A 88 26.48 -8.90 13.29
C ASP A 88 25.86 -7.61 12.71
N MET A 89 24.92 -7.73 11.77
CA MET A 89 24.15 -6.62 11.21
C MET A 89 22.99 -6.22 12.12
N SER A 90 22.68 -4.93 12.17
CA SER A 90 21.41 -4.43 12.70
C SER A 90 20.24 -4.87 11.82
N VAL A 91 19.03 -4.92 12.38
CA VAL A 91 17.80 -5.26 11.62
C VAL A 91 17.60 -4.33 10.41
N THR A 92 17.90 -3.04 10.57
CA THR A 92 17.86 -2.07 9.47
C THR A 92 18.83 -2.42 8.34
N GLU A 93 20.06 -2.83 8.68
CA GLU A 93 21.07 -3.22 7.68
C GLU A 93 20.66 -4.51 6.96
N MET A 94 20.15 -5.51 7.70
CA MET A 94 19.62 -6.75 7.12
C MET A 94 18.48 -6.48 6.12
N ILE A 95 17.51 -5.65 6.48
CA ILE A 95 16.39 -5.31 5.59
C ILE A 95 16.89 -4.58 4.34
N ASN A 96 17.77 -3.58 4.50
CA ASN A 96 18.31 -2.86 3.34
C ASN A 96 19.19 -3.73 2.44
N GLU A 97 19.87 -4.72 3.00
CA GLU A 97 20.58 -5.73 2.22
C GLU A 97 19.62 -6.61 1.43
N GLY A 98 18.50 -7.04 2.02
CA GLY A 98 17.44 -7.73 1.30
C GLY A 98 16.85 -6.88 0.16
N VAL A 99 16.63 -5.58 0.39
CA VAL A 99 16.21 -4.64 -0.66
C VAL A 99 17.24 -4.56 -1.78
N ARG A 100 18.53 -4.38 -1.45
CA ARG A 100 19.61 -4.33 -2.44
C ARG A 100 19.67 -5.61 -3.27
N ARG A 101 19.65 -6.78 -2.62
CA ARG A 101 19.66 -8.09 -3.30
C ARG A 101 18.46 -8.25 -4.24
N ALA A 102 17.25 -7.88 -3.81
CA ALA A 102 16.07 -7.91 -4.66
C ALA A 102 16.23 -6.99 -5.88
N TYR A 103 16.65 -5.73 -5.69
CA TYR A 103 16.69 -4.77 -6.78
C TYR A 103 17.83 -5.03 -7.78
N MET A 104 18.90 -5.67 -7.32
CA MET A 104 20.07 -6.03 -8.13
C MET A 104 20.04 -7.48 -8.63
N ASN A 105 18.93 -8.21 -8.43
CA ASN A 105 18.79 -9.59 -8.87
C ASN A 105 19.05 -9.70 -10.39
N PRO A 106 19.99 -10.56 -10.84
CA PRO A 106 20.37 -10.67 -12.25
C PRO A 106 19.26 -11.25 -13.15
N ASP A 107 18.38 -12.08 -12.59
CA ASP A 107 17.30 -12.74 -13.33
C ASP A 107 16.06 -11.84 -13.47
N ASN A 108 15.86 -10.89 -12.55
CA ASN A 108 14.79 -9.90 -12.60
C ASN A 108 15.22 -8.58 -11.94
N LYS A 109 15.98 -7.79 -12.69
CA LYS A 109 16.48 -6.49 -12.24
C LYS A 109 15.34 -5.48 -12.11
N LEU A 110 15.18 -4.93 -10.92
CA LEU A 110 14.17 -3.89 -10.63
C LEU A 110 14.77 -2.49 -10.85
N ARG A 111 13.91 -1.46 -10.88
CA ARG A 111 14.33 -0.08 -11.14
C ARG A 111 14.65 0.66 -9.84
N ALA A 112 15.94 0.94 -9.60
CA ALA A 112 16.35 1.86 -8.53
C ALA A 112 15.81 3.28 -8.76
N SER A 113 15.03 3.77 -7.81
CA SER A 113 14.28 5.03 -7.88
C SER A 113 14.52 5.95 -6.68
N ILE A 114 15.37 5.53 -5.73
CA ILE A 114 15.75 6.33 -4.56
C ILE A 114 16.89 7.28 -4.91
N LEU A 115 16.79 8.51 -4.41
CA LEU A 115 17.75 9.58 -4.61
C LEU A 115 18.32 9.96 -3.25
N ASP A 116 19.65 10.04 -3.15
CA ASP A 116 20.38 10.24 -1.88
C ASP A 116 20.17 11.65 -1.30
N ASP A 117 20.21 12.67 -2.18
CA ASP A 117 20.05 14.08 -1.82
C ASP A 117 18.72 14.63 -2.36
N PRO A 118 17.60 14.51 -1.62
CA PRO A 118 16.26 14.79 -2.15
C PRO A 118 16.01 16.28 -2.47
N ASP A 119 16.73 17.20 -1.82
CA ASP A 119 16.60 18.66 -2.00
C ASP A 119 17.88 19.31 -2.56
N GLY A 120 18.75 18.52 -3.18
CA GLY A 120 20.00 18.99 -3.77
C GLY A 120 20.36 18.27 -5.06
N ALA A 121 21.48 17.55 -5.07
CA ALA A 121 22.05 16.94 -6.28
C ALA A 121 21.20 15.79 -6.83
N ARG A 122 20.36 15.15 -5.99
CA ARG A 122 19.39 14.12 -6.41
C ARG A 122 20.03 12.95 -7.17
N SER A 123 21.23 12.53 -6.78
CA SER A 123 21.92 11.36 -7.33
C SER A 123 21.18 10.07 -6.95
N ASN A 124 21.01 9.17 -7.92
CA ASN A 124 20.38 7.88 -7.70
C ASN A 124 21.30 6.96 -6.89
N THR A 125 20.73 6.21 -5.93
CA THR A 125 21.51 5.31 -5.07
C THR A 125 21.94 4.02 -5.77
N GLY A 126 21.33 3.69 -6.91
CA GLY A 126 21.71 2.56 -7.77
C GLY A 126 21.17 1.20 -7.33
N ASP A 127 20.71 1.08 -6.08
CA ASP A 127 20.22 -0.16 -5.48
C ASP A 127 18.84 -0.03 -4.79
N ASN A 128 18.20 1.14 -4.91
CA ASN A 128 16.91 1.47 -4.30
C ASN A 128 16.88 1.49 -2.77
N THR A 129 18.05 1.54 -2.13
CA THR A 129 18.19 1.80 -0.68
C THR A 129 18.42 3.29 -0.43
N PRO A 130 18.15 3.82 0.79
CA PRO A 130 17.50 3.13 1.91
C PRO A 130 15.99 2.97 1.72
N CYS A 131 15.44 1.90 2.30
CA CYS A 131 13.99 1.74 2.46
C CYS A 131 13.45 2.46 3.70
N VAL A 132 12.13 2.63 3.78
CA VAL A 132 11.45 3.19 4.96
C VAL A 132 11.03 2.04 5.87
N ILE A 133 11.47 2.05 7.14
CA ILE A 133 11.22 0.94 8.08
C ILE A 133 10.49 1.43 9.31
N HIS A 134 9.41 0.73 9.68
CA HIS A 134 8.64 0.96 10.89
C HIS A 134 8.75 -0.26 11.80
N TYR A 135 9.11 -0.03 13.06
CA TYR A 135 9.26 -1.07 14.07
C TYR A 135 8.19 -0.93 15.15
N GLN A 136 7.60 -2.04 15.55
CA GLN A 136 6.74 -2.15 16.71
C GLN A 136 7.20 -3.35 17.55
N LEU A 137 7.46 -3.13 18.84
CA LEU A 137 7.72 -4.23 19.76
C LEU A 137 6.38 -4.80 20.27
N VAL A 138 6.23 -6.12 20.20
CA VAL A 138 4.99 -6.82 20.59
C VAL A 138 5.30 -7.99 21.54
N PRO A 139 4.38 -8.38 22.44
CA PRO A 139 4.54 -9.62 23.20
C PRO A 139 4.64 -10.83 22.26
N GLY A 140 5.43 -11.85 22.65
CA GLY A 140 5.58 -13.08 21.87
C GLY A 140 7.00 -13.35 21.41
N ASP A 141 7.19 -14.42 20.64
CA ASP A 141 8.45 -14.89 20.07
C ASP A 141 8.41 -14.97 18.52
N GLU A 142 7.53 -14.22 17.87
CA GLU A 142 7.35 -14.18 16.41
C GLU A 142 7.78 -12.83 15.81
N LEU A 143 8.21 -12.86 14.54
CA LEU A 143 8.61 -11.69 13.76
C LEU A 143 7.67 -11.54 12.57
N GLU A 144 6.63 -10.72 12.70
CA GLU A 144 5.75 -10.45 11.58
C GLU A 144 6.32 -9.32 10.72
N ILE A 145 6.35 -9.53 9.41
CA ILE A 145 6.89 -8.57 8.45
C ILE A 145 5.87 -8.34 7.34
N HIS A 146 5.53 -7.07 7.15
CA HIS A 146 4.88 -6.61 5.93
C HIS A 146 5.88 -5.87 5.06
N VAL A 147 6.05 -6.32 3.83
CA VAL A 147 6.86 -5.64 2.81
C VAL A 147 5.93 -5.07 1.76
N ALA A 148 6.09 -3.80 1.42
CA ALA A 148 5.36 -3.14 0.36
C ALA A 148 6.29 -2.36 -0.58
N ALA A 149 5.98 -2.36 -1.87
CA ALA A 149 6.69 -1.62 -2.90
C ALA A 149 5.78 -0.53 -3.48
N LYS A 150 5.97 0.71 -3.03
CA LYS A 150 5.03 1.81 -3.26
C LYS A 150 5.46 2.68 -4.44
N GLY A 151 4.61 2.77 -5.47
CA GLY A 151 4.90 3.61 -6.62
C GLY A 151 4.89 5.10 -6.25
N GLY A 152 5.88 5.86 -6.73
CA GLY A 152 6.05 7.28 -6.43
C GLY A 152 4.87 8.13 -6.91
N GLY A 153 4.20 7.73 -8.00
CA GLY A 153 2.98 8.39 -8.48
C GLY A 153 1.85 8.34 -7.46
N SER A 154 1.61 7.18 -6.84
CA SER A 154 0.62 7.04 -5.78
C SER A 154 1.05 7.72 -4.48
N GLU A 155 2.33 7.66 -4.12
CA GLU A 155 2.86 8.33 -2.93
C GLU A 155 2.68 9.84 -2.99
N ALA A 156 2.93 10.45 -4.15
CA ALA A 156 2.76 11.88 -4.39
C ALA A 156 1.30 12.37 -4.29
N LYS A 157 0.33 11.45 -4.23
CA LYS A 157 -1.10 11.77 -4.07
C LYS A 157 -1.60 11.62 -2.64
N SER A 158 -0.73 11.30 -1.68
CA SER A 158 -1.06 11.33 -0.25
C SER A 158 -1.56 12.72 0.17
N LYS A 159 -2.60 12.74 1.02
CA LYS A 159 -3.22 13.96 1.56
C LYS A 159 -3.29 13.88 3.07
N PHE A 160 -3.14 15.04 3.70
CA PHE A 160 -3.26 15.18 5.14
C PHE A 160 -4.02 16.47 5.48
N ALA A 161 -4.81 16.42 6.55
CA ALA A 161 -5.43 17.60 7.14
C ALA A 161 -5.59 17.45 8.65
N MET A 162 -5.51 18.57 9.35
CA MET A 162 -6.03 18.71 10.71
C MET A 162 -7.44 19.28 10.61
N LEU A 163 -8.44 18.42 10.72
CA LEU A 163 -9.84 18.82 10.70
C LEU A 163 -10.30 19.26 12.10
N ASN A 164 -11.31 20.12 12.15
CA ASN A 164 -12.02 20.38 13.41
C ASN A 164 -12.81 19.12 13.82
N PRO A 165 -13.09 18.93 15.12
CA PRO A 165 -13.86 17.79 15.61
C PRO A 165 -15.24 17.64 14.95
N SER A 166 -15.87 18.75 14.58
CA SER A 166 -17.18 18.79 13.89
C SER A 166 -17.11 18.57 12.39
N ASP A 167 -15.94 18.68 11.76
CA ASP A 167 -15.84 18.60 10.30
C ASP A 167 -16.11 17.18 9.80
N SER A 168 -16.76 17.10 8.65
CA SER A 168 -17.08 15.85 7.96
C SER A 168 -15.85 15.28 7.27
N LEU A 169 -15.42 14.11 7.73
CA LEU A 169 -14.37 13.32 7.06
C LEU A 169 -14.79 13.00 5.62
N VAL A 170 -16.04 12.61 5.41
CA VAL A 170 -16.57 12.19 4.10
C VAL A 170 -16.48 13.33 3.09
N ASP A 171 -16.90 14.53 3.48
CA ASP A 171 -16.87 15.70 2.59
C ASP A 171 -15.43 16.09 2.25
N TRP A 172 -14.53 16.00 3.23
CA TRP A 172 -13.10 16.22 2.99
C TRP A 172 -12.52 15.21 1.99
N VAL A 173 -12.80 13.91 2.16
CA VAL A 173 -12.34 12.87 1.23
C VAL A 173 -12.88 13.11 -0.18
N LEU A 174 -14.19 13.36 -0.33
CA LEU A 174 -14.82 13.61 -1.63
C LEU A 174 -14.30 14.88 -2.30
N LYS A 175 -13.85 15.87 -1.52
CA LYS A 175 -13.14 17.04 -2.05
C LYS A 175 -11.72 16.70 -2.50
N MET A 176 -11.02 15.82 -1.80
CA MET A 176 -9.63 15.47 -2.09
C MET A 176 -9.49 14.55 -3.30
N VAL A 177 -10.34 13.52 -3.42
CA VAL A 177 -10.20 12.48 -4.45
C VAL A 177 -10.12 13.05 -5.88
N PRO A 178 -10.99 13.99 -6.31
CA PRO A 178 -10.88 14.61 -7.64
C PRO A 178 -9.53 15.32 -7.89
N THR A 179 -8.92 15.90 -6.85
CA THR A 179 -7.63 16.62 -6.97
C THR A 179 -6.45 15.69 -7.25
N MET A 180 -6.61 14.39 -7.01
CA MET A 180 -5.56 13.40 -7.26
C MET A 180 -5.47 13.06 -8.76
N GLY A 181 -6.55 13.27 -9.52
CA GLY A 181 -6.69 12.92 -10.93
C GLY A 181 -6.36 11.46 -11.20
N ALA A 182 -5.92 11.17 -12.43
CA ALA A 182 -5.45 9.83 -12.83
C ALA A 182 -4.01 9.51 -12.34
N GLY A 183 -3.32 10.44 -11.69
CA GLY A 183 -1.89 10.33 -11.38
C GLY A 183 -1.50 9.25 -10.35
N TRP A 184 -2.48 8.58 -9.76
CA TRP A 184 -2.29 7.42 -8.89
C TRP A 184 -2.81 6.11 -9.53
N CYS A 185 -3.14 6.12 -10.82
CA CYS A 185 -3.55 4.96 -11.62
C CYS A 185 -4.73 4.16 -11.02
N PRO A 186 -5.92 4.77 -10.85
CA PRO A 186 -7.13 4.02 -10.49
C PRO A 186 -7.51 2.99 -11.58
N PRO A 187 -8.28 1.93 -11.25
CA PRO A 187 -8.87 1.67 -9.94
C PRO A 187 -7.85 1.08 -8.96
N GLY A 188 -7.98 1.45 -7.68
CA GLY A 188 -7.09 1.00 -6.62
C GLY A 188 -7.75 1.11 -5.25
N ILE A 189 -6.97 1.15 -4.18
CA ILE A 189 -7.48 1.16 -2.79
C ILE A 189 -7.19 2.53 -2.18
N LEU A 190 -8.07 3.04 -1.32
CA LEU A 190 -7.75 4.21 -0.50
C LEU A 190 -7.59 3.79 0.97
N GLY A 191 -6.44 4.11 1.55
CA GLY A 191 -6.19 3.95 2.98
C GLY A 191 -6.42 5.29 3.67
N ILE A 192 -7.21 5.27 4.75
CA ILE A 192 -7.58 6.44 5.52
C ILE A 192 -7.22 6.21 6.98
N GLY A 193 -6.46 7.14 7.55
CA GLY A 193 -6.10 7.16 8.96
C GLY A 193 -6.80 8.31 9.65
N VAL A 194 -7.48 8.05 10.77
CA VAL A 194 -8.27 9.05 11.51
C VAL A 194 -7.86 9.09 12.97
N GLY A 195 -7.56 10.28 13.48
CA GLY A 195 -7.17 10.49 14.87
C GLY A 195 -5.68 10.26 15.14
N GLY A 196 -5.34 10.16 16.43
CA GLY A 196 -3.95 10.31 16.88
C GLY A 196 -3.39 11.70 16.56
N THR A 197 -2.08 11.74 16.29
CA THR A 197 -1.34 12.90 15.79
C THR A 197 -1.14 12.80 14.28
N ALA A 198 -0.51 13.82 13.67
CA ALA A 198 -0.31 13.87 12.22
C ALA A 198 0.42 12.64 11.68
N GLU A 199 1.53 12.26 12.34
CA GLU A 199 2.35 11.11 12.02
C GLU A 199 1.61 9.79 12.22
N LYS A 200 0.79 9.66 13.28
CA LYS A 200 0.01 8.43 13.52
C LYS A 200 -1.08 8.25 12.47
N ALA A 201 -1.77 9.33 12.08
CA ALA A 201 -2.78 9.26 11.02
C ALA A 201 -2.17 8.82 9.68
N MET A 202 -1.04 9.40 9.28
CA MET A 202 -0.33 9.03 8.06
C MET A 202 0.15 7.57 8.08
N LEU A 203 0.70 7.12 9.21
CA LEU A 203 1.16 5.75 9.39
C LEU A 203 -0.01 4.76 9.29
N MET A 204 -1.11 5.01 9.99
CA MET A 204 -2.31 4.17 9.94
C MET A 204 -2.92 4.11 8.54
N ALA A 205 -2.98 5.23 7.82
CA ALA A 205 -3.45 5.26 6.44
C ALA A 205 -2.59 4.37 5.54
N LYS A 206 -1.27 4.32 5.78
CA LYS A 206 -0.34 3.45 5.06
C LYS A 206 -0.54 1.98 5.43
N GLU A 207 -0.60 1.68 6.72
CA GLU A 207 -0.81 0.32 7.25
C GLU A 207 -2.14 -0.27 6.79
N ALA A 208 -3.19 0.54 6.68
CA ALA A 208 -4.50 0.12 6.23
C ALA A 208 -4.48 -0.45 4.79
N LEU A 209 -3.53 0.00 3.95
CA LEU A 209 -3.37 -0.48 2.58
C LEU A 209 -2.77 -1.89 2.47
N LEU A 210 -2.32 -2.47 3.59
CA LEU A 210 -1.77 -3.83 3.64
C LEU A 210 -2.86 -4.89 3.87
N GLU A 211 -4.08 -4.47 4.19
CA GLU A 211 -5.21 -5.34 4.42
C GLU A 211 -5.81 -5.88 3.11
N PRO A 212 -6.38 -7.11 3.14
CA PRO A 212 -7.00 -7.69 1.96
C PRO A 212 -8.24 -6.89 1.52
N ILE A 213 -8.53 -6.85 0.23
CA ILE A 213 -9.78 -6.27 -0.31
C ILE A 213 -10.97 -7.13 0.13
N ASP A 214 -11.85 -6.55 0.94
CA ASP A 214 -12.97 -7.25 1.59
C ASP A 214 -14.27 -6.41 1.62
N ILE A 215 -14.34 -5.30 0.87
CA ILE A 215 -15.50 -4.39 0.89
C ILE A 215 -16.84 -5.08 0.57
N GLN A 216 -16.83 -6.11 -0.30
CA GLN A 216 -18.05 -6.84 -0.66
C GLN A 216 -18.49 -7.76 0.48
N GLU A 217 -17.55 -8.41 1.16
CA GLU A 217 -17.82 -9.22 2.35
C GLU A 217 -18.35 -8.32 3.48
N LEU A 218 -17.73 -7.15 3.69
CA LEU A 218 -18.20 -6.12 4.63
C LEU A 218 -19.64 -5.71 4.33
N ARG A 219 -20.00 -5.48 3.06
CA ARG A 219 -21.37 -5.12 2.67
C ARG A 219 -22.37 -6.23 3.01
N GLN A 220 -21.98 -7.49 2.83
CA GLN A 220 -22.85 -8.65 3.11
C GLN A 220 -23.06 -8.86 4.61
N ARG A 221 -22.00 -8.78 5.41
CA ARG A 221 -22.10 -8.97 6.87
C ARG A 221 -22.67 -7.75 7.61
N GLY A 222 -22.56 -6.56 7.00
CA GLY A 222 -22.93 -5.29 7.62
C GLY A 222 -21.80 -4.68 8.47
N ALA A 223 -21.83 -3.36 8.61
CA ALA A 223 -20.88 -2.63 9.44
C ALA A 223 -21.17 -2.83 10.93
N SER A 224 -20.10 -3.02 11.70
CA SER A 224 -20.10 -3.20 13.16
C SER A 224 -19.44 -2.05 13.92
N SER A 225 -18.81 -1.12 13.20
CA SER A 225 -18.10 0.04 13.75
C SER A 225 -18.27 1.25 12.85
N ARG A 226 -18.01 2.45 13.41
CA ARG A 226 -18.04 3.69 12.62
C ARG A 226 -17.00 3.67 11.49
N ALA A 227 -15.85 3.03 11.70
CA ALA A 227 -14.84 2.88 10.66
C ALA A 227 -15.39 2.07 9.47
N GLU A 228 -16.07 0.96 9.73
CA GLU A 228 -16.70 0.13 8.70
C GLU A 228 -17.85 0.83 7.97
N GLU A 229 -18.68 1.60 8.70
CA GLU A 229 -19.69 2.46 8.08
C GLU A 229 -19.06 3.46 7.11
N LEU A 230 -17.96 4.10 7.52
CA LEU A 230 -17.22 5.04 6.68
C LEU A 230 -16.63 4.36 5.44
N ARG A 231 -16.11 3.13 5.56
CA ARG A 231 -15.60 2.36 4.41
C ARG A 231 -16.69 2.19 3.35
N LEU A 232 -17.88 1.72 3.75
CA LEU A 232 -19.02 1.50 2.84
C LEU A 232 -19.52 2.83 2.25
N GLU A 233 -19.71 3.85 3.09
CA GLU A 233 -20.18 5.16 2.66
C GLU A 233 -19.22 5.81 1.65
N LEU A 234 -17.92 5.77 1.92
CA LEU A 234 -16.91 6.33 1.04
C LEU A 234 -16.76 5.53 -0.25
N PHE A 235 -16.79 4.20 -0.18
CA PHE A 235 -16.73 3.35 -1.37
C PHE A 235 -17.84 3.72 -2.37
N ASP A 236 -19.08 3.83 -1.89
CA ASP A 236 -20.23 4.18 -2.72
C ASP A 236 -20.14 5.61 -3.25
N LYS A 237 -19.86 6.59 -2.38
CA LYS A 237 -19.79 8.00 -2.78
C LYS A 237 -18.63 8.32 -3.71
N ILE A 238 -17.47 7.69 -3.54
CA ILE A 238 -16.30 7.91 -4.40
C ILE A 238 -16.54 7.33 -5.79
N ASN A 239 -17.07 6.11 -5.89
CA ASN A 239 -17.39 5.51 -7.19
C ASN A 239 -18.51 6.30 -7.91
N ALA A 240 -19.46 6.86 -7.17
CA ALA A 240 -20.49 7.75 -7.72
C ALA A 240 -19.95 9.08 -8.28
N LEU A 241 -18.70 9.49 -7.99
CA LEU A 241 -18.08 10.65 -8.63
C LEU A 241 -17.82 10.43 -10.13
N GLY A 242 -17.81 9.18 -10.59
CA GLY A 242 -17.64 8.85 -12.00
C GLY A 242 -16.27 9.18 -12.57
N ILE A 243 -15.21 9.24 -11.74
CA ILE A 243 -13.82 9.44 -12.19
C ILE A 243 -13.35 8.24 -13.02
N GLY A 244 -13.63 7.03 -12.52
CA GLY A 244 -13.44 5.76 -13.20
C GLY A 244 -11.97 5.35 -13.39
N ALA A 245 -11.80 4.21 -14.07
CA ALA A 245 -10.48 3.62 -14.31
C ALA A 245 -9.60 4.58 -15.12
N GLN A 246 -8.37 4.80 -14.66
CA GLN A 246 -7.39 5.73 -15.23
C GLN A 246 -7.91 7.17 -15.41
N GLY A 247 -9.00 7.56 -14.73
CA GLY A 247 -9.64 8.87 -14.91
C GLY A 247 -10.42 9.02 -16.23
N LEU A 248 -10.80 7.92 -16.88
CA LEU A 248 -11.49 7.89 -18.18
C LEU A 248 -13.03 7.97 -18.05
N GLY A 249 -13.54 8.23 -16.84
CA GLY A 249 -14.95 8.03 -16.51
C GLY A 249 -15.27 6.56 -16.25
N GLY A 250 -16.48 6.26 -15.81
CA GLY A 250 -16.93 4.88 -15.56
C GLY A 250 -17.38 4.65 -14.12
N LEU A 251 -17.62 3.39 -13.79
CA LEU A 251 -18.24 2.98 -12.52
C LEU A 251 -17.23 2.82 -11.39
N THR A 252 -15.98 2.46 -11.70
CA THR A 252 -15.00 2.05 -10.68
C THR A 252 -13.79 2.97 -10.65
N THR A 253 -13.70 3.75 -9.58
CA THR A 253 -12.52 4.55 -9.20
C THR A 253 -11.73 3.87 -8.09
N VAL A 254 -12.41 3.23 -7.14
CA VAL A 254 -11.82 2.49 -6.03
C VAL A 254 -12.37 1.07 -5.96
N LEU A 255 -11.50 0.11 -5.65
CA LEU A 255 -11.82 -1.30 -5.41
C LEU A 255 -12.16 -1.55 -3.93
N ASP A 256 -11.57 -0.78 -3.02
CA ASP A 256 -11.86 -0.79 -1.59
C ASP A 256 -11.47 0.57 -0.96
N VAL A 257 -12.04 0.86 0.20
CA VAL A 257 -11.63 1.94 1.09
C VAL A 257 -11.35 1.32 2.45
N LYS A 258 -10.15 1.52 2.99
CA LYS A 258 -9.72 1.05 4.30
C LYS A 258 -9.65 2.22 5.26
N VAL A 259 -10.22 2.05 6.45
CA VAL A 259 -10.26 3.10 7.49
C VAL A 259 -9.72 2.51 8.78
N LYS A 260 -8.62 3.09 9.27
CA LYS A 260 -8.08 2.83 10.62
C LYS A 260 -8.21 4.09 11.46
N ASP A 261 -8.64 3.93 12.70
CA ASP A 261 -8.77 5.03 13.65
C ASP A 261 -7.96 4.82 14.94
N PHE A 262 -7.65 5.93 15.60
CA PHE A 262 -6.95 5.93 16.88
C PHE A 262 -7.49 7.06 17.77
N PRO A 263 -7.47 6.90 19.10
CA PRO A 263 -7.82 7.97 20.02
C PRO A 263 -7.09 9.27 19.69
N THR A 264 -7.80 10.40 19.75
CA THR A 264 -7.27 11.72 19.39
C THR A 264 -7.48 12.73 20.50
N HIS A 265 -6.70 13.80 20.49
CA HIS A 265 -6.94 14.95 21.35
C HIS A 265 -8.27 15.62 21.00
N ALA A 266 -9.06 16.02 22.01
CA ALA A 266 -10.42 16.53 21.82
C ALA A 266 -10.54 17.73 20.88
N ALA A 267 -9.48 18.55 20.77
CA ALA A 267 -9.44 19.72 19.89
C ALA A 267 -9.19 19.41 18.40
N ASN A 268 -8.70 18.21 18.07
CA ASN A 268 -8.14 17.92 16.75
C ASN A 268 -8.64 16.60 16.18
N LYS A 269 -8.86 16.57 14.86
CA LYS A 269 -9.12 15.35 14.10
C LYS A 269 -8.09 15.26 12.96
N ALA A 270 -6.95 14.64 13.26
CA ALA A 270 -5.93 14.34 12.25
C ALA A 270 -6.52 13.34 11.24
N VAL A 271 -6.38 13.63 9.95
CA VAL A 271 -6.86 12.77 8.88
C VAL A 271 -5.81 12.65 7.80
N ALA A 272 -5.51 11.42 7.42
CA ALA A 272 -4.66 11.09 6.28
C ALA A 272 -5.45 10.27 5.25
N LEU A 273 -5.16 10.49 3.97
CA LEU A 273 -5.64 9.68 2.85
C LEU A 273 -4.43 9.33 1.98
N ILE A 274 -4.22 8.04 1.76
CA ILE A 274 -3.13 7.52 0.94
C ILE A 274 -3.72 6.54 -0.08
N PRO A 275 -3.53 6.76 -1.38
CA PRO A 275 -3.96 5.79 -2.38
C PRO A 275 -2.98 4.63 -2.54
N ASN A 276 -3.51 3.45 -2.83
CA ASN A 276 -2.82 2.35 -3.47
C ASN A 276 -3.22 2.25 -4.94
N CYS A 277 -2.24 2.31 -5.83
CA CYS A 277 -2.49 2.28 -7.27
C CYS A 277 -2.80 0.85 -7.76
N ALA A 278 -3.13 0.73 -9.05
CA ALA A 278 -3.29 -0.56 -9.70
C ALA A 278 -2.06 -1.49 -9.53
N ALA A 279 -0.84 -0.96 -9.37
CA ALA A 279 0.34 -1.76 -9.00
C ALA A 279 0.33 -2.06 -7.48
N THR A 280 -0.67 -2.81 -7.03
CA THR A 280 -0.85 -3.26 -5.64
C THR A 280 0.17 -4.34 -5.30
N ARG A 281 1.16 -3.99 -4.48
CA ARG A 281 2.35 -4.82 -4.23
C ARG A 281 2.72 -4.79 -2.76
N HIS A 282 2.23 -5.79 -2.04
CA HIS A 282 2.60 -6.04 -0.67
C HIS A 282 2.48 -7.54 -0.36
N VAL A 283 3.21 -7.99 0.64
CA VAL A 283 3.13 -9.36 1.16
C VAL A 283 3.39 -9.32 2.67
N HIS A 284 2.82 -10.30 3.36
CA HIS A 284 3.00 -10.53 4.79
C HIS A 284 3.59 -11.92 5.01
N PHE A 285 4.54 -12.04 5.92
CA PHE A 285 5.11 -13.30 6.38
C PHE A 285 5.56 -13.20 7.84
N THR A 286 5.76 -14.35 8.49
CA THR A 286 6.11 -14.50 9.91
C THR A 286 7.26 -15.49 10.06
#